data_AF-A8TZU6-F1
#
_entry.id   AF-A8TZU6-F1
#
_cell.length_a   1.000
_cell.length_b   1.000
_cell.length_c   1.000
_cell.angle_alpha   90.00
_cell.angle_beta   90.00
_cell.angle_gamma   90.00
#
_symmetry.space_group_name_H-M   'P 1'
#
loop_
_entity.id
_entity.type
_entity.pdbx_description
1 polymer ?
#
loop_
_entity_poly.entity_id
_entity_poly.type
_entity_poly.pdbx_seq_one_letter_code
_entity_poly.pdbx_strand_id
1 'polypeptide(L)'
;MIRLPAFTFAAALLATAGANAATPEREQELMAIAASCAAFYQAGFDRFDLPVERNEAQRQAFIAVVDALGIKHLTPSQREPWFMENVVGRTGIVVNIIDLKPDESIPKVRANLTACDKLLPEMNAAAGLE
;
A
#
# COMPACT_ATOMS: atom_id res chain seq x y z
N MET A 1 -25.05 -57.22 -22.08
CA MET A 1 -25.75 -56.32 -21.13
C MET A 1 -24.72 -55.31 -20.63
N ILE A 2 -24.91 -54.03 -20.95
CA ILE A 2 -24.03 -52.91 -20.59
C ILE A 2 -24.53 -52.33 -19.27
N ARG A 3 -23.64 -52.17 -18.28
CA ARG A 3 -23.83 -51.28 -17.11
C ARG A 3 -22.50 -50.69 -16.65
N LEU A 4 -22.29 -49.42 -16.99
CA LEU A 4 -21.60 -48.40 -16.18
C LEU A 4 -22.71 -47.51 -15.59
N PRO A 5 -22.51 -46.61 -14.59
CA PRO A 5 -21.26 -46.11 -14.00
C PRO A 5 -21.30 -45.99 -12.44
N ALA A 6 -20.17 -45.64 -11.81
CA ALA A 6 -20.14 -44.67 -10.70
C ALA A 6 -18.69 -44.25 -10.44
N PHE A 7 -18.30 -43.12 -11.03
CA PHE A 7 -17.14 -42.35 -10.60
C PHE A 7 -17.42 -41.82 -9.19
N THR A 8 -16.71 -42.30 -8.17
CA THR A 8 -16.69 -41.64 -6.86
C THR A 8 -15.63 -40.55 -6.89
N PHE A 9 -15.98 -39.39 -7.44
CA PHE A 9 -15.26 -38.14 -7.20
C PHE A 9 -15.69 -37.61 -5.82
N ALA A 10 -14.86 -37.82 -4.81
CA ALA A 10 -14.83 -37.00 -3.61
C ALA A 10 -13.42 -37.05 -3.03
N ALA A 11 -12.44 -36.71 -3.87
CA ALA A 11 -11.14 -36.30 -3.39
C ALA A 11 -11.33 -35.00 -2.61
N ALA A 12 -10.91 -35.03 -1.35
CA ALA A 12 -10.78 -33.90 -0.45
C ALA A 12 -10.28 -32.64 -1.17
N LEU A 13 -11.20 -31.72 -1.44
CA LEU A 13 -10.93 -30.36 -1.87
C LEU A 13 -11.78 -29.48 -0.97
N LEU A 14 -11.20 -29.02 0.15
CA LEU A 14 -11.51 -27.78 0.85
C LEU A 14 -10.59 -27.60 2.08
N ALA A 15 -9.33 -28.00 1.91
CA ALA A 15 -8.25 -27.66 2.84
C ALA A 15 -7.03 -27.22 2.02
N THR A 16 -7.20 -26.14 1.25
CA THR A 16 -6.09 -25.43 0.62
C THR A 16 -6.14 -24.00 1.12
N ALA A 17 -5.24 -23.72 2.06
CA ALA A 17 -4.63 -22.43 2.34
C ALA A 17 -5.56 -21.21 2.14
N GLY A 18 -6.20 -20.78 3.22
CA GLY A 18 -6.65 -19.39 3.31
C GLY A 18 -5.41 -18.49 3.25
N ALA A 19 -5.06 -18.01 2.05
CA ALA A 19 -4.49 -16.69 1.94
C ALA A 19 -5.51 -15.78 2.64
N ASN A 20 -5.16 -15.30 3.83
CA ASN A 20 -6.07 -14.50 4.63
C ASN A 20 -6.20 -13.15 3.92
N ALA A 21 -7.10 -13.09 2.94
CA ALA A 21 -7.39 -11.87 2.21
C ALA A 21 -7.74 -10.79 3.25
N ALA A 22 -7.11 -9.63 3.15
CA ALA A 22 -7.39 -8.51 4.04
C ALA A 22 -8.89 -8.20 4.00
N THR A 23 -9.48 -7.88 5.16
CA THR A 23 -10.88 -7.45 5.18
C THR A 23 -11.01 -6.09 4.46
N PRO A 24 -12.18 -5.73 3.93
CA PRO A 24 -12.36 -4.45 3.23
C PRO A 24 -12.01 -3.22 4.08
N GLU A 25 -12.19 -3.31 5.40
CA GLU A 25 -11.78 -2.25 6.35
C GLU A 25 -10.26 -2.15 6.43
N ARG A 26 -9.57 -3.29 6.48
CA ARG A 26 -8.10 -3.33 6.51
C ARG A 26 -7.51 -2.89 5.18
N GLU A 27 -8.11 -3.26 4.05
CA GLU A 27 -7.68 -2.78 2.73
C GLU A 27 -7.77 -1.24 2.64
N GLN A 28 -8.86 -0.63 3.12
CA GLN A 28 -8.98 0.83 3.16
C GLN A 28 -7.96 1.49 4.10
N GLU A 29 -7.69 0.88 5.26
CA GLU A 29 -6.64 1.34 6.17
C GLU A 29 -5.26 1.28 5.50
N LEU A 30 -4.93 0.14 4.86
CA LEU A 30 -3.69 -0.06 4.13
C LEU A 30 -3.53 0.93 2.98
N MET A 31 -4.61 1.26 2.26
CA MET A 31 -4.62 2.31 1.24
C MET A 31 -4.25 3.68 1.83
N ALA A 32 -4.82 4.05 2.98
CA ALA A 32 -4.49 5.32 3.65
C ALA A 32 -3.06 5.36 4.21
N ILE A 33 -2.56 4.23 4.71
CA ILE A 33 -1.17 4.09 5.17
C ILE A 33 -0.22 4.18 3.96
N ALA A 34 -0.49 3.48 2.87
CA ALA A 34 0.32 3.53 1.64
C ALA A 34 0.41 4.95 1.08
N ALA A 35 -0.71 5.70 1.06
CA ALA A 35 -0.69 7.11 0.68
C ALA A 35 0.21 7.98 1.57
N SER A 36 0.19 7.72 2.89
CA SER A 36 1.07 8.40 3.85
C SER A 36 2.54 8.03 3.65
N CYS A 37 2.83 6.76 3.32
CA CYS A 37 4.16 6.27 3.01
C CYS A 37 4.72 6.90 1.73
N ALA A 38 3.91 6.98 0.66
CA ALA A 38 4.27 7.70 -0.56
C ALA A 38 4.59 9.17 -0.27
N ALA A 39 3.80 9.82 0.60
CA ALA A 39 4.04 11.20 1.01
C ALA A 39 5.34 11.36 1.83
N PHE A 40 5.65 10.44 2.75
CA PHE A 40 6.92 10.45 3.49
C PHE A 40 8.13 10.24 2.58
N TYR A 41 8.04 9.33 1.60
CA TYR A 41 9.11 9.10 0.64
C TYR A 41 9.32 10.32 -0.26
N GLN A 42 8.24 10.95 -0.75
CA GLN A 42 8.33 12.20 -1.52
C GLN A 42 8.94 13.35 -0.72
N ALA A 43 8.47 13.56 0.52
CA ALA A 43 8.98 14.63 1.38
C ALA A 43 10.43 14.39 1.84
N GLY A 44 10.79 13.12 2.06
CA GLY A 44 12.12 12.73 2.51
C GLY A 44 13.17 12.82 1.42
N PHE A 45 12.80 12.58 0.16
CA PHE A 45 13.71 12.69 -0.98
C PHE A 45 14.39 14.07 -1.04
N ASP A 46 13.59 15.14 -0.99
CA ASP A 46 14.09 16.50 -1.14
C ASP A 46 14.95 16.97 0.04
N ARG A 47 14.80 16.34 1.22
CA ARG A 47 15.32 16.88 2.49
C ARG A 47 16.31 15.97 3.23
N PHE A 48 16.41 14.69 2.88
CA PHE A 48 17.21 13.71 3.62
C PHE A 48 18.47 13.24 2.89
N ASP A 49 18.73 13.78 1.70
CA ASP A 49 19.88 13.42 0.85
C ASP A 49 19.96 11.89 0.62
N LEU A 50 18.78 11.29 0.43
CA LEU A 50 18.63 9.85 0.28
C LEU A 50 18.93 9.43 -1.18
N PRO A 51 19.40 8.19 -1.42
CA PRO A 51 19.65 7.70 -2.77
C PRO A 51 18.38 7.76 -3.64
N VAL A 52 18.40 8.63 -4.65
CA VAL A 52 17.25 9.00 -5.47
C VAL A 52 16.51 7.78 -6.01
N GLU A 53 17.23 6.89 -6.69
CA GLU A 53 16.65 5.76 -7.43
C GLU A 53 15.93 4.77 -6.50
N ARG A 54 16.55 4.42 -5.36
CA ARG A 54 15.94 3.48 -4.40
C ARG A 54 14.68 4.06 -3.76
N ASN A 55 14.68 5.35 -3.45
CA ASN A 55 13.57 5.99 -2.74
C ASN A 55 12.41 6.28 -3.67
N GLU A 56 12.68 6.65 -4.93
CA GLU A 56 11.65 6.77 -5.94
C GLU A 56 11.01 5.41 -6.26
N ALA A 57 11.81 4.34 -6.35
CA ALA A 57 11.26 2.98 -6.51
C ALA A 57 10.32 2.61 -5.35
N GLN A 58 10.68 2.92 -4.11
CA GLN A 58 9.80 2.67 -2.96
C GLN A 58 8.54 3.54 -3.00
N ARG A 59 8.67 4.82 -3.31
CA ARG A 59 7.53 5.72 -3.48
C ARG A 59 6.53 5.18 -4.50
N GLN A 60 7.03 4.74 -5.66
CA GLN A 60 6.21 4.17 -6.72
C GLN A 60 5.53 2.86 -6.30
N ALA A 61 6.18 2.02 -5.49
CA ALA A 61 5.56 0.83 -4.93
C ALA A 61 4.33 1.17 -4.06
N PHE A 62 4.42 2.18 -3.19
CA PHE A 62 3.27 2.63 -2.39
C PHE A 62 2.18 3.29 -3.24
N ILE A 63 2.53 4.02 -4.30
CA ILE A 63 1.55 4.57 -5.25
C ILE A 63 0.80 3.44 -5.96
N ALA A 64 1.50 2.39 -6.40
CA ALA A 64 0.86 1.24 -7.03
C ALA A 64 -0.16 0.55 -6.11
N VAL A 65 0.16 0.43 -4.81
CA VAL A 65 -0.79 -0.05 -3.79
C VAL A 65 -2.01 0.87 -3.71
N VAL A 66 -1.81 2.19 -3.63
CA VAL A 66 -2.91 3.17 -3.57
C VAL A 66 -3.82 3.04 -4.78
N ASP A 67 -3.25 2.92 -5.97
CA ASP A 67 -4.02 2.80 -7.20
C ASP A 67 -4.83 1.50 -7.24
N ALA A 68 -4.20 0.37 -6.89
CA ALA A 68 -4.84 -0.94 -6.88
C ALA A 68 -5.99 -1.00 -5.86
N LEU A 69 -5.78 -0.52 -4.63
CA LEU A 69 -6.82 -0.47 -3.60
C LEU A 69 -7.87 0.60 -3.91
N GLY A 70 -7.47 1.72 -4.51
CA GLY A 70 -8.37 2.77 -4.98
C GLY A 70 -9.34 2.28 -6.06
N ILE A 71 -8.90 1.38 -6.94
CA ILE A 71 -9.79 0.72 -7.91
C ILE A 71 -10.86 -0.12 -7.20
N LYS A 72 -10.51 -0.81 -6.11
CA LYS A 72 -11.43 -1.65 -5.33
C LYS A 72 -12.46 -0.86 -4.53
N HIS A 73 -12.03 0.23 -3.88
CA HIS A 73 -12.86 0.90 -2.87
C HIS A 73 -13.47 2.24 -3.32
N LEU A 74 -12.94 2.85 -4.37
CA LEU A 74 -13.37 4.18 -4.81
C LEU A 74 -14.02 4.12 -6.19
N THR A 75 -15.10 4.88 -6.36
CA THR A 75 -15.68 5.12 -7.69
C THR A 75 -14.70 5.93 -8.54
N PRO A 76 -14.75 5.84 -9.89
CA PRO A 76 -13.80 6.56 -10.75
C PRO A 76 -13.69 8.07 -10.48
N SER A 77 -14.80 8.73 -10.16
CA SER A 77 -14.83 10.17 -9.85
C SER A 77 -14.21 10.54 -8.50
N GLN A 78 -14.00 9.57 -7.60
CA GLN A 78 -13.40 9.80 -6.28
C GLN A 78 -11.89 9.60 -6.27
N ARG A 79 -11.33 8.84 -7.22
CA ARG A 79 -9.93 8.41 -7.18
C ARG A 79 -8.95 9.57 -7.21
N GLU A 80 -9.06 10.47 -8.18
CA GLU A 80 -8.17 11.62 -8.31
C GLU A 80 -8.31 12.60 -7.13
N PRO A 81 -9.53 13.04 -6.73
CA PRO A 81 -9.67 13.87 -5.53
C PRO A 81 -9.07 13.24 -4.28
N TRP A 82 -9.30 11.94 -4.07
CA TRP A 82 -8.76 11.21 -2.92
C TRP A 82 -7.23 11.15 -2.96
N PHE A 83 -6.63 10.88 -4.12
CA PHE A 83 -5.17 10.86 -4.30
C PHE A 83 -4.56 12.25 -4.06
N MET A 84 -5.17 13.30 -4.61
CA MET A 84 -4.73 14.68 -4.42
C MET A 84 -4.74 15.09 -2.95
N GLU A 85 -5.78 14.70 -2.20
CA GLU A 85 -5.86 14.97 -0.77
C GLU A 85 -4.84 14.15 0.04
N ASN A 86 -4.79 12.83 -0.19
CA ASN A 86 -4.11 11.90 0.70
C ASN A 86 -2.65 11.63 0.35
N VAL A 87 -2.22 11.89 -0.89
CA VAL A 87 -0.82 11.77 -1.30
C VAL A 87 -0.21 13.17 -1.46
N VAL A 88 -0.77 13.99 -2.36
CA VAL A 88 -0.18 15.29 -2.71
C VAL A 88 -0.33 16.29 -1.56
N GLY A 89 -1.53 16.46 -1.02
CA GLY A 89 -1.79 17.35 0.11
C GLY A 89 -0.99 16.97 1.35
N ARG A 90 -0.95 15.67 1.69
CA ARG A 90 -0.13 15.17 2.81
C ARG A 90 1.36 15.39 2.60
N THR A 91 1.87 15.24 1.38
CA THR A 91 3.28 15.55 1.08
C THR A 91 3.60 16.99 1.46
N GLY A 92 2.77 17.96 1.05
CA GLY A 92 2.97 19.37 1.38
C GLY A 92 2.98 19.63 2.89
N ILE A 93 2.11 18.94 3.65
CA ILE A 93 2.08 19.02 5.12
C ILE A 93 3.40 18.49 5.70
N VAL A 94 3.87 17.32 5.27
CA VAL A 94 5.10 16.71 5.78
C VAL A 94 6.32 17.59 5.47
N VAL A 95 6.43 18.09 4.24
CA VAL A 95 7.52 19.01 3.84
C VAL A 95 7.52 20.25 4.74
N ASN A 96 6.37 20.87 4.95
CA ASN A 96 6.27 22.05 5.81
C ASN A 96 6.70 21.77 7.27
N ILE A 97 6.33 20.59 7.80
CA ILE A 97 6.75 20.16 9.15
C ILE A 97 8.27 19.94 9.23
N ILE A 98 8.88 19.37 8.18
CA ILE A 98 10.34 19.20 8.10
C ILE A 98 11.01 20.57 8.04
N ASP A 99 10.51 21.49 7.23
CA ASP A 99 11.09 22.81 7.02
C ASP A 99 11.06 23.67 8.28
N LEU A 100 9.96 23.61 9.04
CA LEU A 100 9.80 24.38 10.26
C LEU A 100 10.65 23.84 11.42
N LYS A 101 10.87 22.51 11.47
CA LYS A 101 11.55 21.84 12.60
C LYS A 101 12.41 20.65 12.13
N PRO A 102 13.48 20.87 11.38
CA PRO A 102 14.24 19.79 10.75
C PRO A 102 14.82 18.80 11.76
N ASP A 103 15.44 19.29 12.83
CA ASP A 103 16.11 18.45 13.83
C ASP A 103 15.13 17.51 14.58
N GLU A 104 13.89 17.95 14.79
CA GLU A 104 12.85 17.15 15.44
C GLU A 104 12.12 16.21 14.47
N SER A 105 11.91 16.66 13.23
CA SER A 105 11.04 16.02 12.25
C SER A 105 11.77 14.97 11.41
N ILE A 106 13.01 15.24 10.98
CA ILE A 106 13.79 14.33 10.13
C ILE A 106 13.92 12.93 10.77
N PRO A 107 14.28 12.78 12.06
CA PRO A 107 14.39 11.45 12.67
C PRO A 107 13.06 10.70 12.69
N LYS A 108 11.94 11.41 12.91
CA LYS A 108 10.60 10.81 12.94
C LYS A 108 10.17 10.32 11.56
N VAL A 109 10.43 11.11 10.51
CA VAL A 109 10.10 10.68 9.14
C VAL A 109 10.95 9.48 8.75
N ARG A 110 12.25 9.44 9.09
CA ARG A 110 13.10 8.26 8.85
C ARG A 110 12.58 7.00 9.56
N ALA A 111 12.10 7.14 10.81
CA ALA A 111 11.47 6.04 11.53
C ALA A 111 10.19 5.56 10.84
N ASN A 112 9.36 6.50 10.34
CA ASN A 112 8.15 6.16 9.59
C ASN A 112 8.45 5.46 8.25
N LEU A 113 9.49 5.86 7.52
CA LEU A 113 9.92 5.16 6.29
C LEU A 113 10.26 3.69 6.57
N THR A 114 10.94 3.42 7.68
CA THR A 114 11.24 2.04 8.10
C THR A 114 9.97 1.25 8.45
N ALA A 115 8.98 1.90 9.06
CA ALA A 115 7.69 1.28 9.33
C ALA A 115 6.89 1.00 8.05
N CYS A 116 6.94 1.93 7.08
CA CYS A 116 6.34 1.78 5.76
C CYS A 116 6.89 0.56 5.02
N ASP A 117 8.22 0.39 4.97
CA ASP A 117 8.85 -0.75 4.29
C ASP A 117 8.41 -2.10 4.87
N LYS A 118 8.17 -2.16 6.19
CA LYS A 118 7.72 -3.38 6.86
C LYS A 118 6.28 -3.75 6.52
N LEU A 119 5.43 -2.76 6.21
CA LEU A 119 4.02 -2.99 5.86
C LEU A 119 3.82 -3.22 4.36
N LEU A 120 4.79 -2.88 3.51
CA LEU A 120 4.67 -3.01 2.06
C LEU A 120 4.29 -4.44 1.59
N PRO A 121 4.81 -5.55 2.18
CA PRO A 121 4.35 -6.89 1.81
C PRO A 121 2.85 -7.11 2.08
N GLU A 122 2.35 -6.67 3.24
CA GLU A 122 0.92 -6.78 3.59
C GLU A 122 0.06 -5.94 2.64
N MET A 123 0.51 -4.73 2.31
CA MET A 123 -0.13 -3.85 1.35
C MET A 123 -0.18 -4.47 -0.05
N ASN A 124 0.90 -5.08 -0.53
CA ASN A 124 0.96 -5.75 -1.83
C ASN A 124 0.02 -6.96 -1.87
N ALA A 125 0.00 -7.78 -0.81
CA ALA A 125 -0.92 -8.90 -0.69
C ALA A 125 -2.38 -8.43 -0.74
N ALA A 126 -2.72 -7.39 0.02
CA ALA A 126 -4.05 -6.78 0.01
C ALA A 126 -4.40 -6.17 -1.36
N ALA A 127 -3.43 -5.56 -2.05
CA ALA A 127 -3.61 -4.96 -3.36
C ALA A 127 -3.67 -5.99 -4.51
N GLY A 128 -3.24 -7.24 -4.27
CA GLY A 128 -3.10 -8.25 -5.32
C GLY A 128 -1.92 -7.97 -6.27
N LEU A 129 -0.82 -7.45 -5.73
CA LEU A 129 0.39 -7.04 -6.47
C LEU A 129 1.59 -7.98 -6.26
N GLU A 130 1.38 -9.15 -5.64
CA GLU A 130 2.41 -10.17 -5.40
C GLU A 130 2.81 -10.95 -6.66
#